data_AF-A0A1X0DYF3-F1
#
_entry.id   AF-A0A1X0DYF3-F1
#
_cell.length_a   1.000
_cell.length_b   1.000
_cell.length_c   1.000
_cell.angle_alpha   90.00
_cell.angle_beta   90.00
_cell.angle_gamma   90.00
#
_symmetry.space_group_name_H-M   'P 1'
#
loop_
_entity.id
_entity.type
_entity.pdbx_description
1 polymer ?
#
loop_
_entity_poly.entity_id
_entity_poly.type
_entity_poly.pdbx_seq_one_letter_code
_entity_poly.pdbx_strand_id
1 'polypeptide(L)'
;MSDKAIEVIHRRVLKAECDPGDAPWTIAVDILSALKAAGFAVVELPKPTATYDHMAEEPMMGWEVEAGPYFVRTLRHEVQVSYDGEPDEPFDPTGARVFAAALLAAANAAEAAREVGAE
;
A
#
# COMPACT_ATOMS: atom_id res chain seq x y z
N MET A 1 -1.78 10.95 -18.45
CA MET A 1 -2.65 11.32 -17.30
C MET A 1 -1.84 11.73 -16.07
N SER A 2 -0.65 11.16 -15.83
CA SER A 2 0.28 11.54 -14.74
C SER A 2 0.78 12.99 -14.79
N ASP A 3 1.00 13.55 -15.99
CA ASP A 3 1.64 14.86 -16.14
C ASP A 3 0.87 16.02 -15.50
N LYS A 4 -0.47 15.96 -15.52
CA LYS A 4 -1.32 16.98 -14.89
C LYS A 4 -1.22 16.97 -13.36
N ALA A 5 -1.09 15.80 -12.74
CA ALA A 5 -0.91 15.72 -11.29
C ALA A 5 0.46 16.25 -10.87
N ILE A 6 1.52 15.87 -11.61
CA ILE A 6 2.88 16.37 -11.37
C ILE A 6 2.94 17.89 -11.52
N GLU A 7 2.28 18.46 -12.54
CA GLU A 7 2.22 19.91 -12.75
C GLU A 7 1.51 20.64 -11.59
N VAL A 8 0.38 20.11 -11.10
CA VAL A 8 -0.36 20.69 -9.96
C VAL A 8 0.48 20.63 -8.68
N ILE A 9 1.12 19.49 -8.41
CA ILE A 9 2.00 19.32 -7.25
C ILE A 9 3.17 20.31 -7.32
N HIS A 10 3.88 20.35 -8.45
CA HIS A 10 5.03 21.24 -8.66
C HIS A 10 4.65 22.72 -8.49
N ARG A 11 3.53 23.15 -9.08
CA ARG A 11 3.02 24.53 -8.95
C ARG A 11 2.67 24.89 -7.50
N ARG A 12 2.12 23.94 -6.73
CA ARG A 12 1.74 24.17 -5.32
C ARG A 12 2.95 24.17 -4.38
N VAL A 13 3.93 23.30 -4.60
CA VAL A 13 5.20 23.30 -3.87
C VAL A 13 5.91 24.65 -4.07
N LEU A 14 6.03 25.12 -5.31
CA LEU A 14 6.63 26.43 -5.61
C LEU A 14 5.86 27.60 -4.98
N LYS A 15 4.52 27.53 -4.92
CA LYS A 15 3.70 28.56 -4.28
C LYS A 15 3.92 28.60 -2.76
N ALA A 16 4.04 27.45 -2.12
CA ALA A 16 4.32 27.33 -0.68
C ALA A 16 5.68 27.90 -0.29
N GLU A 17 6.70 27.76 -1.16
CA GLU A 17 8.02 28.38 -0.98
C GLU A 17 7.98 29.91 -1.09
N CYS A 18 7.07 30.45 -1.91
CA CYS A 18 6.96 31.89 -2.18
C CYS A 18 6.02 32.64 -1.21
N ASP A 19 5.08 31.96 -0.56
CA ASP A 19 4.13 32.55 0.38
C ASP A 19 3.86 31.61 1.57
N PRO A 20 4.63 31.73 2.67
CA PRO A 20 4.45 30.89 3.85
C PRO A 20 3.15 31.16 4.62
N GLY A 21 2.32 32.10 4.16
CA GLY A 21 1.00 32.41 4.74
C GLY A 21 -0.10 31.40 4.38
N ASP A 22 0.11 30.55 3.35
CA ASP A 22 -0.80 29.44 3.05
C ASP A 22 -0.69 28.39 4.16
N ALA A 23 -1.80 28.09 4.82
CA ALA A 23 -1.81 27.14 5.91
C ALA A 23 -1.37 25.74 5.38
N PRO A 24 -0.36 25.09 5.97
CA PRO A 24 0.26 23.86 5.42
C PRO A 24 -0.71 22.73 5.06
N TRP A 25 -1.88 22.70 5.70
CA TRP A 25 -2.93 21.72 5.45
C TRP A 25 -3.71 21.92 4.13
N THR A 26 -3.82 23.15 3.61
CA THR A 26 -4.52 23.40 2.33
C THR A 26 -3.72 22.85 1.15
N ILE A 27 -2.39 23.00 1.20
CA ILE A 27 -1.45 22.46 0.21
C ILE A 27 -1.51 20.93 0.21
N ALA A 28 -1.53 20.30 1.39
CA ALA A 28 -1.63 18.85 1.52
C ALA A 28 -2.94 18.29 0.92
N VAL A 29 -4.09 18.94 1.18
CA VAL A 29 -5.39 18.53 0.62
C VAL A 29 -5.41 18.65 -0.90
N ASP A 30 -4.82 19.71 -1.46
CA ASP A 30 -4.75 19.91 -2.91
C ASP A 30 -3.86 18.87 -3.60
N ILE A 31 -2.72 18.54 -3.01
CA ILE A 31 -1.81 17.49 -3.50
C ILE A 31 -2.54 16.14 -3.51
N LEU A 32 -3.18 15.76 -2.40
CA LEU A 32 -3.94 14.50 -2.30
C LEU A 32 -5.08 14.46 -3.33
N SER A 33 -5.76 15.57 -3.54
CA SER A 33 -6.84 15.69 -4.53
C SER A 33 -6.31 15.53 -5.96
N ALA A 34 -5.17 16.14 -6.27
CA ALA A 34 -4.53 16.02 -7.58
C ALA A 34 -4.06 14.58 -7.87
N LEU A 35 -3.46 13.92 -6.89
CA LEU A 35 -3.08 12.51 -6.97
C LEU A 35 -4.31 11.62 -7.22
N LYS A 36 -5.36 11.81 -6.43
CA LYS A 36 -6.62 11.06 -6.58
C LYS A 36 -7.26 11.27 -7.95
N ALA A 37 -7.29 12.51 -8.46
CA ALA A 37 -7.83 12.83 -9.77
C ALA A 37 -7.02 12.19 -10.92
N ALA A 38 -5.73 11.92 -10.71
CA ALA A 38 -4.89 11.21 -11.66
C ALA A 38 -4.86 9.68 -11.46
N GLY A 39 -5.67 9.14 -10.54
CA GLY A 39 -5.76 7.70 -10.28
C GLY A 39 -4.69 7.15 -9.35
N PHE A 40 -3.95 8.01 -8.65
CA PHE A 40 -3.01 7.60 -7.60
C PHE A 40 -3.73 7.52 -6.24
N ALA A 41 -3.37 6.54 -5.43
CA ALA A 41 -3.82 6.41 -4.06
C ALA A 41 -2.62 6.53 -3.10
N VAL A 42 -2.79 7.31 -2.04
CA VAL A 42 -1.89 7.27 -0.89
C VAL A 42 -2.49 6.28 0.10
N VAL A 43 -1.73 5.24 0.42
CA VAL A 43 -2.17 4.17 1.33
C VAL A 43 -1.14 4.02 2.44
N GLU A 44 -1.61 3.90 3.67
CA GLU A 44 -0.76 3.52 4.78
C GLU A 44 -0.41 2.03 4.65
N LEU A 45 0.88 1.71 4.69
CA LEU A 45 1.33 0.33 4.57
C LEU A 45 1.26 -0.35 5.93
N PRO A 46 0.50 -1.46 6.06
CA PRO A 46 0.47 -2.21 7.30
C PRO A 46 1.85 -2.84 7.58
N LYS A 47 2.17 -3.02 8.86
CA LYS A 47 3.36 -3.78 9.26
C LYS A 47 3.04 -5.28 9.26
N PRO A 48 4.01 -6.14 8.95
CA PRO A 48 3.81 -7.57 9.11
C PRO A 48 3.62 -7.90 10.59
N THR A 49 2.77 -8.88 10.87
CA THR A 49 2.50 -9.41 12.20
C THR A 49 2.87 -10.89 12.25
N ALA A 50 3.16 -11.38 13.46
CA ALA A 50 3.22 -12.82 13.69
C ALA A 50 1.80 -13.37 13.57
N THR A 51 1.56 -14.23 12.59
CA THR A 51 0.28 -14.84 12.28
C THR A 51 0.47 -16.33 11.98
N TYR A 52 -0.54 -17.01 11.47
CA TYR A 52 -0.55 -18.46 11.27
C TYR A 52 -1.07 -18.82 9.87
N ASP A 53 -0.31 -19.64 9.14
CA ASP A 53 -0.73 -20.16 7.85
C ASP A 53 -1.69 -21.33 8.10
N HIS A 54 -3.00 -21.07 8.00
CA HIS A 54 -4.02 -22.08 8.26
C HIS A 54 -4.01 -23.24 7.24
N MET A 55 -3.41 -23.05 6.07
CA MET A 55 -3.29 -24.10 5.05
C MET A 55 -2.06 -24.98 5.26
N ALA A 56 -0.93 -24.39 5.67
CA ALA A 56 0.30 -25.11 5.96
C ALA A 56 0.41 -25.58 7.42
N GLU A 57 -0.50 -25.14 8.30
CA GLU A 57 -0.50 -25.38 9.74
C GLU A 57 0.80 -24.92 10.45
N GLU A 58 1.40 -23.84 9.98
CA GLU A 58 2.68 -23.33 10.48
C GLU A 58 2.61 -21.84 10.90
N PRO A 59 3.33 -21.43 11.97
CA PRO A 59 3.51 -20.01 12.27
C PRO A 59 4.21 -19.28 11.13
N MET A 60 3.73 -18.10 10.77
CA MET A 60 4.34 -17.28 9.73
C MET A 60 4.41 -15.80 10.12
N MET A 61 5.27 -15.06 9.44
CA MET A 61 5.31 -13.60 9.48
C MET A 61 4.68 -13.09 8.19
N GLY A 62 3.66 -12.25 8.28
CA GLY A 62 2.95 -11.76 7.10
C GLY A 62 1.90 -10.71 7.42
N TRP A 63 1.01 -10.46 6.47
CA TRP A 63 -0.08 -9.51 6.61
C TRP A 63 -1.40 -10.26 6.50
N GLU A 64 -2.16 -10.21 7.58
CA GLU A 64 -3.52 -10.72 7.63
C GLU A 64 -4.48 -9.61 7.19
N VAL A 65 -5.37 -9.93 6.26
CA VAL A 65 -6.39 -9.00 5.80
C VAL A 65 -7.64 -9.26 6.60
N GLU A 66 -7.88 -8.48 7.66
CA GLU A 66 -9.03 -8.68 8.58
C GLU A 66 -10.40 -8.79 7.86
N ALA A 67 -10.52 -8.24 6.66
CA ALA A 67 -11.74 -8.21 5.86
C ALA A 67 -11.92 -9.42 4.92
N GLY A 68 -11.06 -10.46 4.99
CA GLY A 68 -11.24 -11.66 4.18
C GLY A 68 -10.21 -12.76 4.49
N PRO A 69 -10.39 -13.97 3.96
CA PRO A 69 -9.53 -15.12 4.22
C PRO A 69 -8.18 -15.08 3.48
N TYR A 70 -7.63 -13.89 3.28
CA TYR A 70 -6.42 -13.68 2.49
C TYR A 70 -5.23 -13.39 3.39
N PHE A 71 -4.18 -14.17 3.18
CA PHE A 71 -2.92 -14.01 3.87
C PHE A 71 -1.86 -13.64 2.84
N VAL A 72 -1.14 -12.54 3.11
CA VAL A 72 -0.02 -12.12 2.27
C VAL A 72 1.27 -12.39 3.02
N ARG A 73 2.26 -12.98 2.34
CA ARG A 73 3.61 -13.14 2.88
C ARG A 73 4.67 -12.93 1.80
N THR A 74 5.91 -12.88 2.25
CA THR A 74 7.06 -12.97 1.35
C THR A 74 7.65 -14.37 1.41
N LEU A 75 7.94 -14.94 0.24
CA LEU A 75 8.72 -16.18 0.11
C LEU A 75 9.98 -15.84 -0.68
N ARG A 76 11.12 -15.74 0.04
CA ARG A 76 12.37 -15.18 -0.49
C ARG A 76 12.17 -13.75 -1.00
N HIS A 77 11.97 -13.60 -2.29
CA HIS A 77 11.86 -12.33 -3.00
C HIS A 77 10.59 -12.21 -3.83
N GLU A 78 9.60 -13.05 -3.52
CA GLU A 78 8.31 -13.08 -4.17
C GLU A 78 7.22 -12.82 -3.13
N VAL A 79 6.14 -12.19 -3.58
CA VAL A 79 4.92 -12.05 -2.79
C VAL A 79 4.06 -13.28 -3.02
N GLN A 80 3.66 -13.93 -1.93
CA GLN A 80 2.74 -15.06 -1.96
C GLN A 80 1.42 -14.66 -1.30
N VAL A 81 0.33 -15.06 -1.93
CA VAL A 81 -1.03 -14.96 -1.39
C VAL A 81 -1.51 -16.38 -1.10
N SER A 82 -1.93 -16.62 0.14
CA SER A 82 -2.64 -17.82 0.55
C SER A 82 -4.12 -17.48 0.78
N TYR A 83 -4.98 -18.44 0.46
CA TYR A 83 -6.43 -18.35 0.58
C TYR A 83 -6.95 -19.64 1.21
N ASP A 84 -7.91 -19.55 2.13
CA ASP A 84 -8.38 -20.68 2.95
C ASP A 84 -9.32 -21.68 2.21
N GLY A 85 -9.73 -21.36 0.98
CA GLY A 85 -10.49 -22.26 0.12
C GLY A 85 -12.01 -22.15 0.21
N GLU A 86 -12.55 -21.20 0.98
CA GLU A 86 -13.99 -20.88 0.99
C GLU A 86 -14.43 -20.27 -0.38
N PRO A 87 -15.73 -20.13 -0.69
CA PRO A 87 -16.14 -19.40 -1.88
C PRO A 87 -15.66 -17.95 -1.82
N ASP A 88 -15.09 -17.42 -2.92
CA ASP A 88 -14.63 -16.03 -3.00
C ASP A 88 -15.79 -15.06 -2.67
N GLU A 89 -15.87 -14.63 -1.41
CA GLU A 89 -16.79 -13.57 -1.03
C GLU A 89 -16.31 -12.25 -1.65
N PRO A 90 -17.20 -11.46 -2.27
CA PRO A 90 -16.82 -10.16 -2.79
C PRO A 90 -16.24 -9.29 -1.69
N PHE A 91 -15.07 -8.69 -1.93
CA PHE A 91 -14.54 -7.68 -1.03
C PHE A 91 -15.45 -6.46 -1.01
N ASP A 92 -15.76 -5.97 0.19
CA ASP A 92 -16.20 -4.59 0.32
C ASP A 92 -15.06 -3.62 -0.07
N PRO A 93 -15.36 -2.35 -0.41
CA PRO A 93 -14.35 -1.39 -0.83
C PRO A 93 -13.25 -1.10 0.20
N THR A 94 -13.52 -1.31 1.49
CA THR A 94 -12.51 -1.17 2.56
C THR A 94 -11.59 -2.39 2.56
N GLY A 95 -12.15 -3.60 2.56
CA GLY A 95 -11.39 -4.84 2.49
C GLY A 95 -10.48 -4.91 1.26
N ALA A 96 -10.98 -4.48 0.08
CA ALA A 96 -10.17 -4.39 -1.13
C ALA A 96 -8.97 -3.43 -0.99
N ARG A 97 -9.14 -2.30 -0.29
CA ARG A 97 -8.04 -1.35 -0.04
C ARG A 97 -7.03 -1.90 0.96
N VAL A 98 -7.49 -2.56 2.01
CA VAL A 98 -6.62 -3.19 3.01
C VAL A 98 -5.79 -4.29 2.35
N PHE A 99 -6.42 -5.13 1.52
CA PHE A 99 -5.70 -6.16 0.78
C PHE A 99 -4.66 -5.58 -0.19
N ALA A 100 -5.03 -4.54 -0.95
CA ALA A 100 -4.08 -3.85 -1.83
C ALA A 100 -2.90 -3.24 -1.06
N ALA A 101 -3.14 -2.68 0.13
CA ALA A 101 -2.09 -2.14 0.99
C ALA A 101 -1.15 -3.24 1.50
N ALA A 102 -1.68 -4.39 1.90
CA ALA A 102 -0.91 -5.55 2.33
C ALA A 102 -0.03 -6.11 1.20
N LEU A 103 -0.57 -6.23 -0.01
CA LEU A 103 0.17 -6.64 -1.20
C LEU A 103 1.33 -5.67 -1.52
N LEU A 104 1.06 -4.37 -1.44
CA LEU A 104 2.09 -3.34 -1.67
C LEU A 104 3.18 -3.37 -0.58
N ALA A 105 2.81 -3.56 0.68
CA ALA A 105 3.76 -3.71 1.77
C ALA A 105 4.65 -4.95 1.58
N ALA A 106 4.07 -6.07 1.17
CA ALA A 106 4.79 -7.30 0.89
C ALA A 106 5.73 -7.16 -0.32
N ALA A 107 5.29 -6.47 -1.38
CA ALA A 107 6.14 -6.20 -2.55
C ALA A 107 7.39 -5.40 -2.15
N ASN A 108 7.22 -4.31 -1.40
CA ASN A 108 8.33 -3.51 -0.90
C ASN A 108 9.29 -4.34 -0.03
N ALA A 109 8.76 -5.21 0.83
CA ALA A 109 9.58 -6.10 1.67
C ALA A 109 10.36 -7.13 0.84
N ALA A 110 9.74 -7.69 -0.21
CA ALA A 110 10.37 -8.64 -1.12
C ALA A 110 11.48 -8.00 -1.96
N GLU A 111 11.28 -6.76 -2.42
CA GLU A 111 12.29 -5.96 -3.12
C GLU A 111 13.49 -5.67 -2.21
N ALA A 112 13.24 -5.19 -0.99
CA ALA A 112 14.31 -4.95 -0.02
C ALA A 112 15.12 -6.23 0.28
N ALA A 113 14.46 -7.39 0.37
CA ALA A 113 15.14 -8.67 0.57
C ALA A 113 16.02 -9.09 -0.62
N ARG A 114 15.66 -8.72 -1.87
CA ARG A 114 16.52 -8.96 -3.04
C ARG A 114 17.81 -8.16 -2.97
N GLU A 115 17.72 -6.91 -2.55
CA GLU A 115 18.87 -6.01 -2.49
C GLU A 115 19.88 -6.48 -1.43
N VAL A 116 19.41 -6.98 -0.28
CA VAL A 116 20.26 -7.51 0.79
C VAL A 116 20.90 -8.86 0.45
N GLY A 117 20.26 -9.68 -0.38
CA GLY A 117 20.78 -10.99 -0.81
C GLY A 117 21.71 -10.95 -2.04
N ALA A 118 22.01 -9.76 -2.57
CA ALA A 118 22.87 -9.55 -3.73
C ALA A 118 24.31 -9.13 -3.37
N GLU A 119 24.63 -9.04 -2.07
CA GLU A 119 26.00 -8.96 -1.52
C GLU A 119 26.54 -10.36 -1.15
#